data_AF-A0A090WUG8-F1
#
_entry.id   AF-A0A090WUG8-F1
#
_cell.length_a   1.000
_cell.length_b   1.000
_cell.length_c   1.000
_cell.angle_alpha   90.00
_cell.angle_beta   90.00
_cell.angle_gamma   90.00
#
_symmetry.space_group_name_H-M   'P 1'
#
loop_
_entity.id
_entity.type
_entity.pdbx_description
1 polymer ?
#
loop_
_entity_poly.entity_id
_entity_poly.type
_entity_poly.pdbx_seq_one_letter_code
_entity_poly.pdbx_strand_id
1 'polypeptide(L)'
;MLFNGKNLDGWKQLNGKAKYKVINNEIVGISTLKTPNSFLCSVEEYSDFILEFEVIVDPVVNSGVQFRSKSLAEYNNGRVHGYQFELDPQ
;
A
#
# COMPACT_ATOMS: atom_id res chain seq x y z
N MET A 1 -3.44 -8.67 -13.68
CA MET A 1 -2.26 -7.82 -13.48
C MET A 1 -2.68 -6.64 -12.62
N LEU A 2 -2.09 -6.46 -11.44
CA LEU A 2 -2.52 -5.43 -10.47
C LEU A 2 -1.89 -4.06 -10.73
N PHE A 3 -0.65 -4.03 -11.22
CA PHE A 3 0.06 -2.82 -11.63
C PHE A 3 0.42 -2.91 -13.12
N ASN A 4 0.21 -1.82 -13.87
CA ASN A 4 0.40 -1.81 -15.32
C ASN A 4 1.82 -1.42 -15.78
N GLY A 5 2.74 -1.16 -14.84
CA GLY A 5 4.13 -0.77 -15.13
C GLY A 5 4.32 0.66 -15.60
N LYS A 6 3.27 1.47 -15.71
CA LYS A 6 3.31 2.81 -16.34
C LYS A 6 2.81 3.92 -15.42
N ASN A 7 1.71 3.68 -14.71
CA ASN A 7 1.08 4.69 -13.86
C ASN A 7 0.30 4.02 -12.71
N LEU A 8 -0.32 4.84 -11.85
CA LEU A 8 -1.09 4.36 -10.70
C LEU A 8 -2.58 4.20 -10.99
N ASP A 9 -2.96 4.00 -12.25
CA ASP A 9 -4.36 3.71 -12.59
C ASP A 9 -4.81 2.43 -11.88
N GLY A 10 -5.99 2.46 -11.27
CA GLY A 10 -6.49 1.37 -10.43
C GLY A 10 -6.01 1.41 -8.98
N TRP A 11 -5.24 2.43 -8.59
CA TRP A 11 -4.80 2.65 -7.20
C TRP A 11 -5.36 3.94 -6.62
N LYS A 12 -5.64 3.93 -5.31
CA LYS A 12 -6.07 5.10 -4.53
C LYS A 12 -5.27 5.19 -3.25
N GLN A 13 -4.84 6.40 -2.90
CA GLN A 13 -4.16 6.63 -1.62
C GLN A 13 -5.17 6.84 -0.49
N LEU A 14 -4.95 6.19 0.65
CA LEU A 14 -5.74 6.36 1.86
C LEU A 14 -4.86 6.75 3.06
N ASN A 15 -5.49 7.48 4.00
CA ASN A 15 -4.94 7.98 5.26
C ASN A 15 -3.78 8.99 5.12
N GLY A 16 -2.53 8.58 5.26
CA GLY A 16 -1.39 9.48 5.32
C GLY A 16 -1.02 10.15 4.00
N LYS A 17 0.08 10.91 4.03
CA LYS A 17 0.55 11.79 2.96
C LYS A 17 1.87 11.35 2.32
N ALA A 18 2.25 10.08 2.46
CA ALA A 18 3.42 9.54 1.74
C ALA A 18 3.25 9.74 0.23
N LYS A 19 4.36 9.84 -0.50
CA LYS A 19 4.33 9.99 -1.95
C LYS A 19 4.50 8.63 -2.60
N TYR A 20 3.70 8.36 -3.63
CA TYR A 20 3.85 7.19 -4.50
C TYR A 20 4.17 7.67 -5.90
N LYS A 21 5.18 7.07 -6.53
CA LYS A 21 5.59 7.38 -7.90
C LYS A 21 5.81 6.09 -8.67
N VAL A 22 5.71 6.18 -9.99
CA VAL A 22 6.21 5.13 -10.88
C VAL A 22 7.58 5.56 -11.39
N ILE A 23 8.60 4.73 -11.15
CA ILE A 23 9.98 4.94 -11.59
C ILE A 23 10.48 3.60 -12.12
N ASN A 24 11.04 3.57 -13.33
CA ASN A 24 11.59 2.34 -13.94
C ASN A 24 10.63 1.13 -13.91
N ASN A 25 9.34 1.36 -14.17
CA ASN A 25 8.28 0.34 -14.12
C ASN A 25 8.07 -0.28 -12.74
N GLU A 26 8.38 0.43 -11.66
CA GLU A 26 8.17 0.03 -10.27
C GLU A 26 7.32 1.08 -9.54
N ILE A 27 6.53 0.63 -8.57
CA ILE A 27 5.87 1.53 -7.62
C ILE A 27 6.86 1.86 -6.49
N VAL A 28 7.25 3.12 -6.38
CA VAL A 28 8.16 3.62 -5.34
C VAL A 28 7.37 4.40 -4.31
N GLY A 29 7.27 3.84 -3.10
CA GLY A 29 6.73 4.52 -1.92
C GLY A 29 7.82 5.32 -1.20
N ILE A 30 7.57 6.60 -0.94
CA ILE A 30 8.51 7.51 -0.29
C ILE A 30 7.95 7.94 1.06
N SER A 31 8.59 7.45 2.13
CA SER A 31 8.26 7.78 3.51
C SER A 31 8.24 9.29 3.74
N THR A 32 7.23 9.76 4.47
CA THR A 32 7.07 11.17 4.81
C THR A 32 6.95 11.28 6.33
N LEU A 33 7.69 12.20 6.92
CA LEU A 33 7.67 12.41 8.37
C LEU A 33 6.39 13.13 8.80
N LYS A 34 5.99 12.92 10.06
CA LYS A 34 4.87 13.62 10.72
C LYS A 34 3.51 13.44 10.00
N THR A 35 3.28 12.27 9.42
CA THR A 35 1.98 11.84 8.89
C THR A 35 1.64 10.47 9.46
N PRO A 36 0.35 10.12 9.63
CA PRO A 36 -0.03 8.73 9.87
C PRO A 36 0.42 7.83 8.71
N ASN A 37 0.30 6.51 8.92
CA ASN A 37 0.53 5.50 7.88
C ASN A 37 -0.25 5.84 6.61
N SER A 38 0.40 5.67 5.47
CA SER A 38 -0.17 5.89 4.15
C SER A 38 -0.31 4.55 3.46
N PHE A 39 -1.41 4.37 2.73
CA PHE A 39 -1.68 3.13 2.02
C PHE A 39 -1.98 3.44 0.57
N LEU A 40 -1.32 2.74 -0.36
CA LEU A 40 -1.69 2.73 -1.76
C LEU A 40 -2.55 1.48 -1.99
N CYS A 41 -3.86 1.67 -2.08
CA CYS A 41 -4.84 0.59 -2.13
C CYS A 41 -5.32 0.37 -3.57
N SER A 42 -5.61 -0.88 -3.94
CA SER A 42 -6.39 -1.14 -5.15
C SER A 42 -7.76 -0.46 -5.05
N VAL A 43 -8.29 -0.01 -6.19
CA VAL A 43 -9.68 0.43 -6.30
C VAL A 43 -10.63 -0.76 -6.22
N GLU A 44 -10.25 -1.86 -6.87
CA GLU A 44 -10.97 -3.13 -6.84
C GLU A 44 -10.77 -3.88 -5.52
N GLU A 45 -11.79 -4.65 -5.13
CA GLU A 45 -11.74 -5.56 -3.99
C GLU A 45 -11.58 -7.00 -4.45
N TYR A 46 -10.82 -7.80 -3.68
CA TYR A 46 -10.53 -9.20 -4.02
C TYR A 46 -10.91 -10.12 -2.86
N SER A 47 -11.60 -11.21 -3.19
CA SER A 47 -11.99 -12.25 -2.23
C SER A 47 -10.95 -13.38 -2.23
N ASP A 48 -11.07 -14.35 -3.13
CA ASP A 48 -10.11 -15.44 -3.31
C ASP A 48 -9.12 -15.09 -4.42
N PHE A 49 -7.83 -15.14 -4.09
CA PHE A 49 -6.76 -14.77 -5.01
C PHE A 49 -5.43 -15.39 -4.57
N ILE A 50 -4.50 -15.46 -5.52
CA ILE A 50 -3.07 -15.66 -5.27
C ILE A 50 -2.41 -14.33 -5.67
N LEU A 51 -1.69 -13.71 -4.74
CA LEU A 51 -0.96 -12.47 -4.97
C LEU A 51 0.54 -12.78 -4.96
N GLU A 52 1.19 -12.43 -6.06
CA GLU A 52 2.63 -12.52 -6.23
C GLU A 52 3.18 -11.12 -6.52
N PHE A 53 4.28 -10.76 -5.89
CA PHE A 53 4.96 -9.48 -6.07
C PHE A 53 6.42 -9.61 -5.66
N GLU A 54 7.25 -8.73 -6.23
CA GLU A 54 8.64 -8.51 -5.80
C GLU A 54 8.69 -7.21 -5.02
N VAL A 55 9.57 -7.14 -4.02
CA VAL A 55 9.69 -5.95 -3.16
C VAL A 55 11.13 -5.74 -2.73
N ILE A 56 11.53 -4.48 -2.69
CA ILE A 56 12.75 -4.00 -2.06
C ILE A 56 12.34 -2.98 -1.00
N VAL A 57 12.85 -3.13 0.22
CA VAL A 57 12.57 -2.23 1.34
C VAL A 57 13.88 -1.66 1.84
N ASP A 58 13.89 -0.36 2.14
CA ASP A 58 15.03 0.29 2.77
C ASP A 58 15.23 -0.31 4.19
N PRO A 59 16.47 -0.69 4.59
CA PRO A 59 16.73 -1.33 5.87
C PRO A 59 16.25 -0.57 7.12
N VAL A 60 16.02 0.74 7.03
CA VAL A 60 15.54 1.55 8.17
C VAL A 60 14.02 1.78 8.17
N VAL A 61 13.29 1.19 7.23
CA VAL A 61 11.85 1.40 7.05
C VAL A 61 11.09 0.10 7.29
N ASN A 62 10.09 0.17 8.17
CA ASN A 62 9.05 -0.87 8.27
C ASN A 62 7.97 -0.62 7.22
N SER A 63 7.50 -1.68 6.57
CA SER A 63 6.47 -1.65 5.54
C SER A 63 5.54 -2.85 5.65
N GLY A 64 4.56 -2.95 4.76
CA GLY A 64 3.71 -4.12 4.67
C GLY A 64 2.73 -4.05 3.51
N VAL A 65 2.23 -5.22 3.11
CA VAL A 65 1.17 -5.34 2.10
C VAL A 65 -0.12 -5.75 2.78
N GLN A 66 -1.10 -4.87 2.72
CA GLN A 66 -2.44 -5.09 3.27
C GLN A 66 -3.27 -5.95 2.30
N PHE A 67 -4.05 -6.90 2.83
CA PHE A 67 -4.92 -7.75 2.03
C PHE A 67 -6.25 -8.06 2.73
N ARG A 68 -7.33 -8.10 1.93
CA ARG A 68 -8.73 -8.14 2.42
C ARG A 68 -9.03 -7.06 3.46
N SER A 69 -8.29 -5.95 3.39
CA SER A 69 -8.37 -4.84 4.32
C SER A 69 -9.51 -3.90 3.96
N LYS A 70 -10.02 -3.19 4.96
CA LYS A 70 -11.14 -2.25 4.82
C LYS A 70 -10.74 -0.85 5.26
N SER A 71 -11.50 0.13 4.79
CA SER A 71 -11.50 1.49 5.29
C SER A 71 -12.95 1.95 5.41
N LEU A 72 -13.49 1.85 6.62
CA LEU A 72 -14.90 2.12 6.91
C LEU A 72 -14.99 3.41 7.74
N ALA A 73 -15.92 4.29 7.41
CA ALA A 73 -16.06 5.59 8.09
C ALA A 73 -16.32 5.42 9.60
N GLU A 74 -17.12 4.41 9.95
CA GLU A 74 -17.45 4.02 11.32
C GLU A 74 -16.27 3.42 12.09
N TYR A 75 -15.22 2.96 11.40
CA TYR A 75 -14.04 2.37 12.03
C TYR A 75 -12.88 3.38 12.05
N ASN A 76 -12.62 3.96 13.22
CA ASN A 76 -11.51 4.90 13.44
C ASN A 76 -11.45 6.01 12.36
N ASN A 77 -12.61 6.53 11.96
CA ASN A 77 -12.76 7.56 10.94
C ASN A 77 -12.10 7.21 9.59
N GLY A 78 -12.35 5.98 9.08
CA GLY A 78 -11.79 5.53 7.81
C GLY A 78 -10.32 5.13 7.88
N ARG A 79 -9.84 4.67 9.03
CA ARG A 79 -8.47 4.12 9.13
C ARG A 79 -8.43 2.75 8.46
N VAL A 80 -7.46 2.55 7.57
CA VAL A 80 -7.21 1.23 6.96
C VAL A 80 -6.91 0.22 8.06
N HIS A 81 -7.58 -0.93 7.99
CA HIS A 81 -7.44 -2.04 8.93
C HIS A 81 -7.71 -3.37 8.23
N GLY A 82 -7.00 -4.41 8.64
CA GLY A 82 -7.11 -5.74 8.04
C GLY A 82 -5.85 -6.56 8.26
N TYR A 83 -5.71 -7.62 7.47
CA TYR A 83 -4.53 -8.47 7.49
C TYR A 83 -3.38 -7.80 6.75
N GLN A 84 -2.17 -7.96 7.27
CA GLN A 84 -0.96 -7.41 6.70
C GLN A 84 0.10 -8.50 6.57
N PHE A 85 0.70 -8.60 5.39
CA PHE A 85 1.98 -9.27 5.22
C PHE A 85 3.07 -8.28 5.62
N GLU A 86 3.78 -8.60 6.70
CA GLU A 86 4.79 -7.73 7.27
C GLU A 86 6.05 -7.68 6.40
N LEU A 87 6.61 -6.49 6.24
CA LEU A 87 7.91 -6.28 5.62
C LEU A 87 8.80 -5.53 6.61
N ASP A 88 9.44 -6.29 7.48
CA ASP A 88 10.41 -5.78 8.44
C ASP A 88 11.80 -6.30 8.06
N PRO A 89 12.72 -5.42 7.61
CA PRO A 89 14.09 -5.81 7.28
C PRO A 89 14.98 -6.07 8.52
N GLN A 90 14.47 -5.88 9.74
CA GLN A 90 15.17 -6.11 11.00
C GLN A 90 14.90 -7.47 11.63
#